data_AF-A0A564YPI1-F1
#
_entry.id   AF-A0A564YPI1-F1
#
_cell.length_a   1.000
_cell.length_b   1.000
_cell.length_c   1.000
_cell.angle_alpha   90.00
_cell.angle_beta   90.00
_cell.angle_gamma   90.00
#
_symmetry.space_group_name_H-M   'P 1'
#
loop_
_entity.id
_entity.type
_entity.pdbx_description
1 polymer ?
#
loop_
_entity_poly.entity_id
_entity_poly.type
_entity_poly.pdbx_seq_one_letter_code
_entity_poly.pdbx_strand_id
1 'polypeptide(L)'
;MHQFARSFLLASSAFTAGCVATATVIRLWNKESPVKRVVSWTAPPFYSSNSVVSIFSPYPLLPPAVTQVGLPELEPMKIFPGYICQYDRRNRIPRWTLELLTRENLLGDSNELVSRQKFEFREDLSVPEVFRSTGDDYIRSGYDRGHMAAAGNNLFNSECMETTFLYSNIAPQVGRGFNRHVWNSLEKHIRKVARKSANVVVVTGPLFIPGYVMCKSSIYNNLNTK
;
A
#
# COMPACT_ATOMS: atom_id res chain seq x y z
N MET A 1 -57.76 46.38 -32.21
CA MET A 1 -58.89 45.66 -31.59
C MET A 1 -58.90 44.25 -32.15
N HIS A 2 -58.88 43.25 -31.26
CA HIS A 2 -59.48 41.90 -31.35
C HIS A 2 -59.27 41.06 -32.63
N GLN A 3 -59.03 39.75 -32.60
CA GLN A 3 -58.76 38.74 -31.59
C GLN A 3 -58.50 37.45 -32.39
N PHE A 4 -57.55 36.64 -31.93
CA PHE A 4 -57.65 35.17 -31.81
C PHE A 4 -58.06 34.28 -33.00
N ALA A 5 -57.06 33.47 -33.39
CA ALA A 5 -57.03 32.02 -33.21
C ALA A 5 -57.63 31.08 -34.28
N ARG A 6 -56.80 30.05 -34.55
CA ARG A 6 -57.04 28.61 -34.82
C ARG A 6 -56.27 28.20 -36.07
N SER A 7 -55.44 27.15 -36.15
CA SER A 7 -54.97 26.08 -35.27
C SER A 7 -53.88 25.34 -36.08
N PHE A 8 -52.70 25.02 -35.51
CA PHE A 8 -52.18 23.65 -35.24
C PHE A 8 -52.13 22.71 -36.47
N LEU A 9 -51.01 22.12 -36.91
CA LEU A 9 -50.14 21.09 -36.27
C LEU A 9 -49.09 20.71 -37.36
N LEU A 10 -47.78 20.51 -37.11
CA LEU A 10 -47.16 19.26 -36.65
C LEU A 10 -45.62 19.40 -36.63
N ALA A 11 -45.01 18.75 -35.63
CA ALA A 11 -43.60 18.36 -35.50
C ALA A 11 -42.56 19.51 -35.36
N SER A 12 -41.71 19.55 -34.34
CA SER A 12 -40.93 18.43 -33.83
C SER A 12 -40.70 18.53 -32.32
N SER A 13 -41.27 17.54 -31.64
CA SER A 13 -41.06 17.18 -30.24
C SER A 13 -39.69 16.53 -30.07
N ALA A 14 -38.64 17.30 -29.76
CA ALA A 14 -37.36 16.71 -29.37
C ALA A 14 -36.44 17.57 -28.50
N PHE A 15 -36.84 18.76 -28.05
CA PHE A 15 -35.90 19.65 -27.34
C PHE A 15 -36.28 20.08 -25.92
N THR A 16 -37.50 19.82 -25.46
CA THR A 16 -37.95 20.25 -24.12
C THR A 16 -37.79 19.21 -23.01
N ALA A 17 -37.67 17.91 -23.34
CA ALA A 17 -37.42 16.88 -22.33
C ALA A 17 -35.97 16.89 -21.81
N GLY A 18 -35.02 17.33 -22.64
CA GLY A 18 -33.59 17.43 -22.27
C GLY A 18 -33.34 18.50 -21.21
N CYS A 19 -33.86 19.71 -21.40
CA CYS A 19 -33.59 20.84 -20.51
C CYS A 19 -34.20 20.69 -19.11
N VAL A 20 -35.37 20.05 -18.99
CA VAL A 20 -36.00 19.81 -17.68
C VAL A 20 -35.24 18.75 -16.90
N ALA A 21 -34.77 17.67 -17.55
CA ALA A 21 -33.98 16.64 -16.90
C ALA A 21 -32.60 17.15 -16.45
N THR A 22 -31.96 18.05 -17.21
CA THR A 22 -30.69 18.66 -16.77
C THR A 22 -30.92 19.65 -15.62
N ALA A 23 -32.00 20.42 -15.65
CA ALA A 23 -32.30 21.39 -14.59
C ALA A 23 -32.66 20.71 -13.25
N THR A 24 -33.35 19.55 -13.26
CA THR A 24 -33.58 18.77 -12.03
C THR A 24 -32.31 18.12 -11.50
N VAL A 25 -31.43 17.59 -12.36
CA VAL A 25 -30.14 17.03 -11.92
C VAL A 25 -29.23 18.12 -11.33
N ILE A 26 -29.18 19.31 -11.93
CA ILE A 26 -28.39 20.44 -11.42
C ILE A 26 -28.99 21.01 -10.12
N ARG A 27 -30.33 21.09 -9.99
CA ARG A 27 -30.98 21.52 -8.73
C ARG A 27 -30.86 20.49 -7.61
N LEU A 28 -30.75 19.21 -7.93
CA LEU A 28 -30.50 18.16 -6.94
C LEU A 28 -29.01 18.12 -6.52
N TRP A 29 -28.08 18.46 -7.42
CA TRP A 29 -26.65 18.58 -7.10
C TRP A 29 -26.32 19.81 -6.26
N ASN A 30 -27.00 20.95 -6.48
CA ASN A 30 -26.83 22.17 -5.69
C ASN A 30 -27.52 22.16 -4.32
N LYS A 31 -28.16 21.05 -3.95
CA LYS A 31 -28.61 20.80 -2.56
C LYS A 31 -27.52 20.02 -1.84
N GLU A 32 -26.36 20.66 -1.69
CA GLU A 32 -25.35 20.17 -0.75
C GLU A 32 -26.00 20.05 0.63
N SER A 33 -26.02 18.82 1.12
CA SER A 33 -26.24 18.56 2.53
C SER A 33 -25.09 19.21 3.28
N PRO A 34 -25.31 19.86 4.44
CA PRO A 34 -24.22 20.41 5.21
C PRO A 34 -23.24 19.28 5.51
N VAL A 35 -22.00 19.41 5.05
CA VAL A 35 -20.90 18.50 5.37
C VAL A 35 -20.84 18.43 6.89
N LYS A 36 -21.33 17.32 7.45
CA LYS A 36 -21.23 17.06 8.87
C LYS A 36 -19.75 16.85 9.20
N ARG A 37 -19.21 17.90 9.78
CA ARG A 37 -18.01 17.97 10.62
C ARG A 37 -17.65 16.62 11.25
N VAL A 38 -16.41 16.19 10.97
CA VAL A 38 -15.51 15.34 11.76
C VAL A 38 -16.21 14.21 12.53
N VAL A 39 -16.21 13.02 11.93
CA VAL A 39 -16.29 11.79 12.73
C VAL A 39 -15.03 11.78 13.59
N SER A 40 -15.19 11.99 14.91
CA SER A 40 -14.10 11.73 15.84
C SER A 40 -13.74 10.26 15.69
N TRP A 41 -12.55 9.97 15.18
CA TRP A 41 -11.98 8.64 15.32
C TRP A 41 -11.73 8.39 16.80
N THR A 42 -12.73 7.88 17.52
CA THR A 42 -12.43 7.04 18.67
C THR A 42 -11.73 5.83 18.10
N ALA A 43 -10.46 5.65 18.46
CA ALA A 43 -9.76 4.40 18.21
C ALA A 43 -10.71 3.25 18.60
N PRO A 44 -10.83 2.17 17.79
CA PRO A 44 -11.58 1.01 18.24
C PRO A 44 -11.08 0.65 19.64
N PRO A 45 -11.97 0.25 20.57
CA PRO A 45 -11.52 -0.21 21.86
C PRO A 45 -10.42 -1.25 21.60
N PHE A 46 -9.28 -1.09 22.27
CA PHE A 46 -8.31 -2.17 22.36
C PHE A 46 -9.12 -3.39 22.80
N TYR A 47 -9.35 -4.32 21.87
CA TYR A 47 -9.81 -5.64 22.23
C TYR A 47 -8.64 -6.23 23.00
N SER A 48 -8.70 -6.12 24.33
CA SER A 48 -7.98 -7.00 25.22
C SER A 48 -8.20 -8.40 24.67
N SER A 49 -7.09 -9.07 24.32
CA SER A 49 -7.00 -10.33 23.59
C SER A 49 -7.50 -11.54 24.40
N ASN A 50 -8.58 -11.38 25.17
CA ASN A 50 -9.07 -12.42 26.07
C ASN A 50 -10.17 -13.29 25.45
N SER A 51 -10.37 -13.27 24.14
CA SER A 51 -11.28 -14.20 23.47
C SER A 51 -10.86 -14.47 22.04
N VAL A 52 -9.86 -15.32 21.85
CA VAL A 52 -9.56 -15.90 20.54
C VAL A 52 -10.65 -16.91 20.20
N VAL A 53 -11.85 -16.45 19.80
CA VAL A 53 -12.83 -17.36 19.17
C VAL A 53 -12.31 -17.67 17.78
N SER A 54 -11.71 -18.84 17.60
CA SER A 54 -11.27 -19.31 16.29
C SER A 54 -12.51 -19.64 15.45
N ILE A 55 -12.89 -18.73 14.55
CA ILE A 55 -14.01 -18.90 13.60
C ILE A 55 -13.76 -20.10 12.65
N PHE A 56 -12.52 -20.61 12.62
CA PHE A 56 -12.09 -21.72 11.76
C PHE A 56 -11.90 -23.05 12.51
N SER A 57 -12.15 -23.13 13.81
CA SER A 57 -11.96 -24.37 14.59
C SER A 57 -13.26 -24.82 15.26
N PRO A 58 -13.73 -26.06 15.02
CA PRO A 58 -14.88 -26.62 15.71
C PRO A 58 -14.56 -27.09 17.15
N TYR A 59 -13.31 -26.97 17.60
CA TYR A 59 -12.87 -27.43 18.91
C TYR A 59 -13.00 -26.33 19.98
N PRO A 60 -13.28 -26.70 21.25
CA PRO A 60 -13.32 -25.75 22.35
C PRO A 60 -11.97 -25.04 22.54
N LEU A 61 -12.01 -23.85 23.15
CA LEU A 61 -10.81 -23.12 23.52
C LEU A 61 -9.91 -23.99 24.41
N LEU A 62 -8.59 -23.77 24.30
CA LEU A 62 -7.60 -24.47 25.12
C LEU A 62 -7.89 -24.25 26.62
N PRO A 63 -7.52 -25.20 27.50
CA PRO A 63 -7.76 -25.08 28.94
C PRO A 63 -7.24 -23.75 29.52
N PRO A 64 -7.85 -23.21 30.59
CA PRO A 64 -7.45 -21.91 31.16
C PRO A 64 -5.96 -21.77 31.49
N ALA A 65 -5.32 -22.87 31.92
CA ALA A 65 -3.88 -22.93 32.18
C ALA A 65 -3.04 -22.61 30.92
N VAL A 66 -3.52 -22.99 29.74
CA VAL A 66 -2.86 -22.70 28.46
C VAL A 66 -3.14 -21.28 28.00
N THR A 67 -4.33 -20.73 28.25
CA THR A 67 -4.63 -19.33 27.93
C THR A 67 -3.94 -18.34 28.86
N GLN A 68 -3.63 -18.73 30.11
CA GLN A 68 -2.99 -17.87 31.10
C GLN A 68 -1.52 -17.55 30.77
N VAL A 69 -0.83 -18.47 30.10
CA VAL A 69 0.56 -18.25 29.64
C VAL A 69 0.62 -17.45 28.33
N GLY A 70 -0.52 -17.21 27.69
CA GLY A 70 -0.62 -16.60 26.38
C GLY A 70 -0.31 -17.58 25.24
N LEU A 71 -0.70 -17.20 24.02
CA LEU A 71 -0.35 -17.93 22.81
C LEU A 71 0.83 -17.24 22.12
N PRO A 72 1.68 -17.98 21.39
CA PRO A 72 2.60 -17.36 20.44
C PRO A 72 1.80 -16.51 19.45
N GLU A 73 1.96 -15.19 19.54
CA GLU A 73 1.20 -14.26 18.73
C GLU A 73 1.72 -14.24 17.28
N LEU A 74 0.78 -14.18 16.34
CA LEU A 74 1.11 -13.79 14.97
C LEU A 74 1.55 -12.31 14.98
N GLU A 75 2.49 -11.93 14.11
CA GLU A 75 2.90 -10.53 14.05
C GLU A 75 1.72 -9.64 13.64
N PRO A 76 1.39 -8.60 14.43
CA PRO A 76 0.29 -7.71 14.11
C PRO A 76 0.58 -6.90 12.85
N MET A 77 -0.48 -6.54 12.14
CA MET A 77 -0.36 -5.58 11.04
C MET A 77 -0.01 -4.20 11.57
N LYS A 78 0.85 -3.51 10.85
CA LYS A 78 1.26 -2.13 11.12
C LYS A 78 0.61 -1.23 10.08
N ILE A 79 -0.02 -0.16 10.53
CA ILE A 79 -0.65 0.84 9.67
C ILE A 79 0.20 2.10 9.75
N PHE A 80 0.76 2.49 8.61
CA PHE A 80 1.53 3.71 8.47
C PHE A 80 0.76 4.73 7.63
N PRO A 81 1.04 6.03 7.78
CA PRO A 81 0.66 7.02 6.78
C PRO A 81 1.14 6.56 5.38
N GLY A 82 0.17 6.32 4.48
CA GLY A 82 0.41 5.92 3.08
C GLY A 82 0.38 4.42 2.77
N TYR A 83 0.59 3.52 3.74
CA TYR A 83 0.65 2.07 3.47
C TYR A 83 0.42 1.19 4.70
N ILE A 84 0.10 -0.07 4.47
CA ILE A 84 0.02 -1.12 5.49
C ILE A 84 1.25 -2.03 5.35
N CYS A 85 1.77 -2.54 6.46
CA CYS A 85 2.90 -3.46 6.49
C CYS A 85 2.63 -4.61 7.46
N GLN A 86 2.86 -5.86 7.03
CA GLN A 86 3.06 -6.96 7.95
C GLN A 86 4.56 -7.23 8.08
N TYR A 87 5.12 -7.04 9.27
CA TYR A 87 6.55 -7.18 9.51
C TYR A 87 6.90 -8.60 9.99
N ASP A 88 7.86 -9.25 9.34
CA ASP A 88 8.39 -10.56 9.73
C ASP A 88 9.51 -10.36 10.75
N ARG A 89 9.21 -10.60 12.04
CA ARG A 89 10.16 -10.39 13.14
C ARG A 89 11.36 -11.34 13.06
N ARG A 90 11.16 -12.54 12.51
CA ARG A 90 12.23 -13.55 12.34
C ARG A 90 13.23 -13.11 11.29
N ASN A 91 12.75 -12.61 10.15
CA ASN A 91 13.61 -12.20 9.05
C ASN A 91 14.05 -10.71 9.13
N ARG A 92 13.47 -9.93 10.04
CA ARG A 92 13.71 -8.49 10.22
C ARG A 92 13.44 -7.63 8.97
N ILE A 93 12.46 -8.06 8.16
CA ILE A 93 12.04 -7.41 6.92
C ILE A 93 10.50 -7.45 6.82
N PRO A 94 9.86 -6.60 6.02
CA PRO A 94 8.44 -6.75 5.73
C PRO A 94 8.14 -8.11 5.08
N ARG A 95 7.11 -8.81 5.55
CA ARG A 95 6.51 -9.95 4.84
C ARG A 95 5.81 -9.46 3.59
N TRP A 96 5.06 -8.37 3.72
CA TRP A 96 4.48 -7.62 2.62
C TRP A 96 4.14 -6.20 3.06
N THR A 97 4.05 -5.30 2.08
CA THR A 97 3.43 -3.99 2.21
C THR A 97 2.26 -3.87 1.23
N LEU A 98 1.28 -3.04 1.57
CA LEU A 98 0.11 -2.76 0.74
C LEU A 98 -0.07 -1.25 0.62
N GLU A 99 -0.06 -0.76 -0.62
CA GLU A 99 -0.22 0.65 -0.99
C GLU A 99 -1.47 0.83 -1.84
N LEU A 100 -2.16 1.96 -1.65
CA LEU A 100 -3.19 2.44 -2.57
C LEU A 100 -2.65 3.66 -3.34
N LEU A 101 -2.47 3.49 -4.65
CA LEU A 101 -2.04 4.57 -5.54
C LEU A 101 -3.25 5.13 -6.26
N THR A 102 -3.46 6.43 -6.07
CA THR A 102 -4.45 7.23 -6.81
C THR A 102 -3.73 8.23 -7.70
N ARG A 103 -4.44 8.75 -8.70
CA ARG A 103 -3.89 9.79 -9.57
C ARG A 103 -3.53 11.05 -8.79
N GLU A 104 -4.36 11.40 -7.80
CA GLU A 104 -4.23 12.57 -6.94
C GLU A 104 -2.96 12.48 -6.10
N ASN A 105 -2.73 11.34 -5.46
CA ASN A 105 -1.56 11.11 -4.61
C ASN A 105 -0.23 11.12 -5.41
N LEU A 106 -0.25 10.73 -6.68
CA LEU A 106 0.95 10.68 -7.52
C LEU A 106 1.30 11.98 -8.24
N LEU A 107 0.34 12.87 -8.42
CA LEU A 107 0.53 14.12 -9.15
C LEU A 107 0.69 15.31 -8.20
N GLY A 108 -0.03 15.33 -7.07
CA GLY A 108 -0.03 16.46 -6.13
C GLY A 108 -0.26 17.81 -6.80
N ASP A 109 -0.10 18.90 -6.04
CA ASP A 109 0.21 20.19 -6.65
C ASP A 109 1.71 20.24 -6.94
N SER A 110 2.08 20.46 -8.20
CA SER A 110 3.47 20.33 -8.68
C SER A 110 4.49 21.21 -7.94
N ASN A 111 4.05 22.27 -7.26
CA ASN A 111 4.88 23.16 -6.44
C ASN A 111 5.05 22.68 -4.98
N GLU A 112 4.33 21.64 -4.55
CA GLU A 112 4.29 21.14 -3.17
C GLU A 112 4.85 19.71 -3.04
N LEU A 113 5.40 19.14 -4.13
CA LEU A 113 5.95 17.79 -4.11
C LEU A 113 7.14 17.70 -3.16
N VAL A 114 7.09 16.68 -2.30
CA VAL A 114 8.10 16.44 -1.29
C VAL A 114 9.33 15.77 -1.93
N SER A 115 10.52 16.33 -1.66
CA SER A 115 11.78 15.72 -2.09
C SER A 115 12.23 14.64 -1.10
N ARG A 116 12.50 13.45 -1.63
CA ARG A 116 13.04 12.31 -0.86
C ARG A 116 14.42 12.59 -0.21
N GLN A 117 15.15 13.58 -0.71
CA GLN A 117 16.51 13.90 -0.21
C GLN A 117 16.50 14.46 1.22
N LYS A 118 15.32 14.86 1.73
CA LYS A 118 15.15 15.39 3.07
C LYS A 118 15.03 14.30 4.15
N PHE A 119 14.94 13.03 3.76
CA PHE A 119 14.68 11.93 4.68
C PHE A 119 15.85 10.97 4.77
N GLU A 120 16.07 10.47 5.97
CA GLU A 120 17.09 9.49 6.29
C GLU A 120 16.43 8.19 6.75
N PHE A 121 17.09 7.06 6.46
CA PHE A 121 16.63 5.78 6.96
C PHE A 121 16.77 5.71 8.47
N ARG A 122 15.71 5.27 9.13
CA ARG A 122 15.68 5.17 10.60
C ARG A 122 15.00 3.91 11.08
N GLU A 123 15.33 3.56 12.31
CA GLU A 123 14.74 2.47 13.05
C GLU A 123 13.24 2.66 13.29
N ASP A 124 12.49 1.56 13.25
CA ASP A 124 11.10 1.54 13.69
C ASP A 124 11.01 1.19 15.18
N LEU A 125 10.85 2.22 16.01
CA LEU A 125 10.81 2.09 17.47
C LEU A 125 9.60 1.31 17.99
N SER A 126 8.55 1.12 17.17
CA SER A 126 7.41 0.27 17.53
C SER A 126 7.71 -1.23 17.40
N VAL A 127 8.84 -1.61 16.79
CA VAL A 127 9.35 -2.98 16.78
C VAL A 127 10.27 -3.18 17.99
N PRO A 128 10.08 -4.25 18.79
CA PRO A 128 11.01 -4.59 19.87
C PRO A 128 12.44 -4.74 19.34
N GLU A 129 13.42 -4.21 20.08
CA GLU A 129 14.82 -4.10 19.67
C GLU A 129 15.41 -5.42 19.14
N VAL A 130 15.12 -6.54 19.79
CA VAL A 130 15.60 -7.88 19.40
C VAL A 130 15.17 -8.32 17.98
N PHE A 131 14.08 -7.75 17.46
CA PHE A 131 13.53 -8.03 16.14
C PHE A 131 13.69 -6.86 15.16
N ARG A 132 14.30 -5.77 15.59
CA ARG A 132 14.42 -4.54 14.80
C ARG A 132 15.63 -4.65 13.88
N SER A 133 15.44 -4.26 12.62
CA SER A 133 16.55 -4.01 11.70
C SER A 133 17.06 -2.58 11.88
N THR A 134 18.38 -2.42 11.82
CA THR A 134 19.07 -1.14 12.02
C THR A 134 19.93 -0.79 10.81
N GLY A 135 20.53 0.40 10.81
CA GLY A 135 21.45 0.79 9.75
C GLY A 135 22.70 -0.09 9.66
N ASP A 136 23.16 -0.60 10.80
CA ASP A 136 24.36 -1.42 10.89
C ASP A 136 24.19 -2.77 10.16
N ASP A 137 22.98 -3.32 10.12
CA ASP A 137 22.66 -4.54 9.37
C ASP A 137 22.90 -4.37 7.85
N TYR A 138 22.78 -3.14 7.33
CA TYR A 138 22.90 -2.84 5.90
C TYR A 138 24.28 -2.30 5.54
N ILE A 139 24.94 -1.58 6.44
CA ILE A 139 26.26 -0.99 6.19
C ILE A 139 27.27 -2.10 5.87
N ARG A 140 27.96 -1.97 4.73
CA ARG A 140 28.98 -2.93 4.25
C ARG A 140 28.45 -4.37 4.01
N SER A 141 27.13 -4.59 4.00
CA SER A 141 26.52 -5.90 3.70
C SER A 141 26.65 -6.31 2.22
N GLY A 142 26.92 -5.35 1.33
CA GLY A 142 26.84 -5.54 -0.12
C GLY A 142 25.42 -5.34 -0.70
N TYR A 143 24.43 -5.08 0.15
CA TYR A 143 23.04 -4.84 -0.24
C TYR A 143 22.62 -3.39 -0.02
N ASP A 144 21.70 -2.92 -0.86
CA ASP A 144 21.00 -1.66 -0.66
C ASP A 144 19.82 -1.82 0.31
N ARG A 145 19.45 -0.70 0.93
CA ARG A 145 18.19 -0.51 1.65
C ARG A 145 17.04 -0.37 0.65
N GLY A 146 16.48 -1.48 0.22
CA GLY A 146 15.41 -1.56 -0.77
C GLY A 146 14.03 -1.31 -0.17
N HIS A 147 13.29 -0.34 -0.69
CA HIS A 147 11.93 -0.03 -0.25
C HIS A 147 10.93 -1.07 -0.77
N MET A 148 9.99 -1.52 0.06
CA MET A 148 8.81 -2.26 -0.41
C MET A 148 7.69 -1.30 -0.82
N ALA A 149 7.27 -0.40 0.09
CA ALA A 149 6.48 0.77 -0.24
C ALA A 149 7.41 1.90 -0.69
N ALA A 150 7.33 2.29 -1.97
CA ALA A 150 8.33 3.18 -2.56
C ALA A 150 8.10 4.64 -2.15
N ALA A 151 9.16 5.35 -1.73
CA ALA A 151 9.08 6.78 -1.40
C ALA A 151 8.48 7.63 -2.53
N GLY A 152 8.75 7.27 -3.79
CA GLY A 152 8.23 7.95 -4.98
C GLY A 152 6.71 7.80 -5.19
N ASN A 153 6.02 6.97 -4.40
CA ASN A 153 4.57 6.85 -4.40
C ASN A 153 3.91 7.85 -3.44
N ASN A 154 4.68 8.46 -2.54
CA ASN A 154 4.21 9.32 -1.45
C ASN A 154 4.69 10.77 -1.60
N LEU A 155 4.81 11.26 -2.85
CA LEU A 155 5.33 12.62 -3.13
C LEU A 155 4.41 13.74 -2.62
N PHE A 156 3.14 13.46 -2.38
CA PHE A 156 2.11 14.42 -1.98
C PHE A 156 2.12 14.78 -0.49
N ASN A 157 2.79 13.99 0.36
CA ASN A 157 2.74 14.18 1.81
C ASN A 157 4.07 13.77 2.45
N SER A 158 4.65 14.66 3.25
CA SER A 158 5.96 14.45 3.87
C SER A 158 5.95 13.37 4.94
N GLU A 159 4.87 13.26 5.72
CA GLU A 159 4.69 12.22 6.74
C GLU A 159 4.58 10.84 6.08
N CYS A 160 3.78 10.72 5.03
CA CYS A 160 3.69 9.49 4.22
C CYS A 160 5.03 9.12 3.58
N MET A 161 5.81 10.11 3.11
CA MET A 161 7.14 9.82 2.57
C MET A 161 8.10 9.37 3.65
N GLU A 162 8.13 10.06 4.79
CA GLU A 162 9.05 9.77 5.90
C GLU A 162 8.87 8.34 6.42
N THR A 163 7.62 7.87 6.54
CA THR A 163 7.32 6.51 7.02
C THR A 163 7.84 5.41 6.08
N THR A 164 8.08 5.72 4.80
CA THR A 164 8.71 4.76 3.87
C THR A 164 10.19 4.52 4.14
N PHE A 165 10.85 5.41 4.90
CA PHE A 165 12.28 5.28 5.27
C PHE A 165 12.49 4.49 6.57
N LEU A 166 11.43 3.98 7.20
CA LEU A 166 11.52 3.08 8.36
C LEU A 166 12.07 1.72 7.92
N TYR A 167 13.03 1.15 8.67
CA TYR A 167 13.60 -0.17 8.36
C TYR A 167 12.57 -1.31 8.35
N SER A 168 11.39 -1.13 8.97
CA SER A 168 10.27 -2.07 8.85
C SER A 168 9.63 -2.15 7.46
N ASN A 169 9.96 -1.21 6.56
CA ASN A 169 9.60 -1.20 5.14
C ASN A 169 10.76 -1.64 4.22
N ILE A 170 11.91 -1.98 4.78
CA ILE A 170 13.14 -2.20 4.01
C ILE A 170 13.50 -3.68 3.98
N ALA A 171 13.89 -4.16 2.81
CA ALA A 171 14.54 -5.45 2.63
C ALA A 171 15.89 -5.29 1.90
N PRO A 172 16.87 -6.18 2.16
CA PRO A 172 18.14 -6.16 1.45
C PRO A 172 17.91 -6.47 -0.02
N GLN A 173 18.33 -5.56 -0.89
CA GLN A 173 18.21 -5.71 -2.34
C GLN A 173 19.57 -5.55 -2.99
N VAL A 174 19.84 -6.32 -4.05
CA VAL A 174 21.04 -6.12 -4.87
C VAL A 174 20.99 -4.68 -5.43
N GLY A 175 22.06 -3.90 -5.23
CA GLY A 175 22.05 -2.48 -5.57
C GLY A 175 22.07 -2.23 -7.08
N ARG A 176 23.24 -2.43 -7.71
CA ARG A 176 23.41 -2.27 -9.16
C ARG A 176 22.74 -3.44 -9.90
N GLY A 177 22.05 -3.16 -10.99
CA GLY A 177 21.34 -4.16 -11.77
C GLY A 177 19.94 -4.51 -11.25
N PHE A 178 19.65 -4.32 -9.95
CA PHE A 178 18.33 -4.63 -9.38
C PHE A 178 17.62 -3.41 -8.77
N ASN A 179 17.85 -3.05 -7.50
CA ASN A 179 17.14 -1.96 -6.80
C ASN A 179 17.18 -0.65 -7.60
N ARG A 180 18.39 -0.23 -7.99
CA ARG A 180 18.59 1.05 -8.69
C ARG A 180 18.14 1.03 -10.16
N HIS A 181 17.83 -0.15 -10.71
CA HIS A 181 17.56 -0.36 -12.14
C HIS A 181 16.19 -1.03 -12.36
N VAL A 182 16.14 -2.35 -12.57
CA VAL A 182 14.90 -3.04 -13.00
C VAL A 182 13.78 -2.90 -11.98
N TRP A 183 14.09 -2.86 -10.68
CA TRP A 183 13.09 -2.62 -9.63
C TRP A 183 12.50 -1.20 -9.73
N ASN A 184 13.35 -0.17 -9.78
CA ASN A 184 12.92 1.21 -10.01
C ASN A 184 12.14 1.38 -11.34
N SER A 185 12.49 0.64 -12.39
CA SER A 185 11.74 0.63 -13.65
C SER A 185 10.32 0.06 -13.47
N LEU A 186 10.18 -1.02 -12.70
CA LEU A 186 8.88 -1.59 -12.34
C LEU A 186 8.05 -0.58 -11.53
N GLU A 187 8.64 0.05 -10.51
CA GLU A 187 7.95 1.09 -9.72
C GLU A 187 7.48 2.26 -10.59
N LYS A 188 8.33 2.74 -11.52
CA LYS A 188 7.96 3.80 -12.48
C LYS A 188 6.83 3.35 -13.40
N HIS A 189 6.84 2.09 -13.83
CA HIS A 189 5.77 1.52 -14.65
C HIS A 189 4.44 1.50 -13.88
N ILE A 190 4.44 1.00 -12.64
CA ILE A 190 3.25 0.97 -11.77
C ILE A 190 2.68 2.38 -11.58
N ARG A 191 3.53 3.39 -11.31
CA ARG A 191 3.08 4.79 -11.24
C ARG A 191 2.49 5.30 -12.56
N LYS A 192 3.03 4.89 -13.70
CA LYS A 192 2.48 5.26 -15.02
C LYS A 192 1.09 4.65 -15.23
N VAL A 193 0.87 3.42 -14.79
CA VAL A 193 -0.46 2.78 -14.81
C VAL A 193 -1.42 3.52 -13.88
N ALA A 194 -1.01 3.79 -12.63
CA ALA A 194 -1.84 4.46 -11.64
C ALA A 194 -2.28 5.87 -12.03
N ARG A 195 -1.51 6.63 -12.82
CA ARG A 195 -1.96 7.93 -13.37
C ARG A 195 -3.12 7.85 -14.36
N LYS A 196 -3.36 6.66 -14.94
CA LYS A 196 -4.41 6.40 -15.94
C LYS A 196 -5.61 5.64 -15.37
N SER A 197 -5.54 5.22 -14.11
CA SER A 197 -6.57 4.41 -13.44
C SER A 197 -7.10 5.18 -12.22
N ALA A 198 -8.32 4.89 -11.79
CA ALA A 198 -8.89 5.54 -10.61
C ALA A 198 -8.17 5.12 -9.33
N ASN A 199 -7.98 3.81 -9.15
CA ASN A 199 -7.33 3.22 -7.98
C ASN A 199 -6.45 2.05 -8.42
N VAL A 200 -5.21 2.00 -7.93
CA VAL A 200 -4.29 0.87 -8.12
C VAL A 200 -3.80 0.41 -6.75
N VAL A 201 -4.11 -0.83 -6.39
CA VAL A 201 -3.60 -1.46 -5.17
C VAL A 201 -2.33 -2.22 -5.51
N VAL A 202 -1.28 -2.00 -4.73
CA VAL A 202 0.02 -2.62 -4.92
C VAL A 202 0.38 -3.38 -3.66
N VAL A 203 0.69 -4.68 -3.81
CA VAL A 203 1.24 -5.50 -2.73
C VAL A 203 2.67 -5.87 -3.10
N THR A 204 3.61 -5.57 -2.22
CA THR A 204 5.03 -5.78 -2.46
C THR A 204 5.62 -6.59 -1.30
N GLY A 205 6.45 -7.60 -1.59
CA GLY A 205 7.13 -8.36 -0.54
C GLY A 205 8.28 -9.22 -1.06
N PRO A 206 9.19 -9.63 -0.16
CA PRO A 206 10.28 -10.54 -0.48
C PRO A 206 9.80 -12.00 -0.59
N LEU A 207 10.53 -12.80 -1.37
CA LEU A 207 10.30 -14.24 -1.49
C LEU A 207 11.60 -15.03 -1.26
N PHE A 208 11.49 -16.15 -0.56
CA PHE A 208 12.57 -17.11 -0.35
C PHE A 208 12.22 -18.40 -1.10
N ILE A 209 12.69 -18.49 -2.34
CA ILE A 209 12.31 -19.57 -3.26
C ILE A 209 13.34 -20.71 -3.14
N PRO A 210 12.91 -21.99 -3.04
CA PRO A 210 13.81 -23.12 -3.05
C PRO A 210 14.69 -23.13 -4.30
N GLY A 211 16.00 -23.23 -4.12
CA GLY A 211 16.96 -23.37 -5.22
C GLY A 211 17.50 -24.79 -5.31
N TYR A 212 17.62 -25.31 -6.53
CA TYR A 212 18.41 -26.52 -6.77
C TYR A 212 19.88 -26.13 -6.89
N VAL A 213 20.69 -26.52 -5.90
CA VAL A 213 22.14 -26.47 -6.05
C VAL A 213 22.53 -27.70 -6.86
N MET A 214 22.81 -27.51 -8.15
CA MET A 214 23.47 -28.55 -8.93
C MET A 214 24.85 -28.76 -8.32
N CYS A 215 25.00 -29.81 -7.51
CA CYS A 215 26.30 -30.27 -7.06
C CYS A 215 27.11 -30.57 -8.33
N LYS A 216 28.07 -29.72 -8.67
CA LYS A 216 29.02 -30.03 -9.74
C LYS A 216 29.81 -31.24 -9.28
N SER A 217 29.36 -32.44 -9.66
CA SER A 217 30.17 -33.64 -9.49
C SER A 217 31.48 -33.37 -10.24
N SER A 218 32.59 -33.39 -9.51
CA SER A 218 33.93 -33.10 -10.03
C SER A 218 34.44 -34.19 -11.00
N ILE A 219 33.58 -35.07 -11.50
CA ILE A 219 33.96 -36.30 -12.18
C ILE A 219 34.11 -36.11 -13.71
N TYR A 220 33.56 -35.05 -14.30
CA TYR A 220 33.56 -34.92 -15.77
C TYR A 220 34.81 -34.27 -16.40
N ASN A 221 35.79 -33.81 -15.62
CA ASN A 221 37.01 -33.17 -16.16
C ASN A 221 38.21 -34.13 -16.36
N ASN A 222 38.05 -35.44 -16.17
CA ASN A 222 39.15 -36.41 -16.29
C ASN A 222 39.05 -37.37 -17.48
N LEU A 223 38.16 -37.12 -18.45
CA LEU A 223 38.00 -38.00 -19.64
C LEU A 223 38.52 -37.41 -20.96
N ASN A 224 39.11 -36.20 -20.97
CA ASN A 224 39.61 -35.56 -22.20
C ASN A 224 41.11 -35.21 -22.16
N THR A 225 41.90 -35.88 -21.32
CA THR A 225 43.37 -35.76 -21.30
C THR A 225 44.03 -37.13 -21.32
N LYS A 226 43.88 -37.85 -22.43
CA LYS A 226 44.89 -38.80 -22.95
C LYS A 226 44.79 -38.87 -24.46
#